data_AF-A0A2V7XXM1-F1
#
_entry.id   AF-A0A2V7XXM1-F1
#
_cell.length_a   1.000
_cell.length_b   1.000
_cell.length_c   1.000
_cell.angle_alpha   90.00
_cell.angle_beta   90.00
_cell.angle_gamma   90.00
#
_symmetry.space_group_name_H-M   'P 1'
#
loop_
_entity.id
_entity.type
_entity.pdbx_description
1 polymer ?
#
loop_
_entity_poly.entity_id
_entity_poly.type
_entity_poly.pdbx_seq_one_letter_code
_entity_poly.pdbx_strand_id
1 'polypeptide(L)'
;MDQETRSRRPPRSVEDGHGHPFPGRSEREARNSRWRIECRWEASKGRQGHRAGREHRGSKARRVQRGGNLRDSPAGRLQIARCRRPAARGDALIELDRSLFADPPARDDRFEIKQVWSEMHNMWDDEGKMLVEFMHRQMNEEVNGLEIAARNLTDFPDAPWELRLAIARQCWDESRHVNAFRRCFETRGGRVGEYPILNFEFRMITAIPTLIGRLAVQNRSFEAAGIQAIREALEHADRYDPDVAALLDAQLADEIQHVRYGNRWVEELIARDPRNAIDVVRGVSQANRAFPMIAGDAAIHLNLDDQIKREVGLIDPIPAQT
;
A
#
# COMPACT_ATOMS: atom_id res chain seq x y z
N MET A 1 -40.45 36.07 47.92
CA MET A 1 -40.94 35.60 49.24
C MET A 1 -41.22 34.12 49.08
N ASP A 2 -40.18 33.31 49.13
CA ASP A 2 -39.63 32.64 50.34
C ASP A 2 -40.42 31.36 50.63
N GLN A 3 -39.90 30.20 50.19
CA GLN A 3 -39.01 29.30 50.93
C GLN A 3 -39.67 28.67 52.17
N GLU A 4 -39.93 27.36 52.11
CA GLU A 4 -39.27 26.42 53.03
C GLU A 4 -39.40 24.96 52.59
N THR A 5 -38.49 24.15 53.11
CA THR A 5 -37.96 22.90 52.57
C THR A 5 -38.58 21.67 53.25
N ARG A 6 -38.64 20.53 52.55
CA ARG A 6 -38.44 19.21 53.19
C ARG A 6 -38.03 18.11 52.20
N SER A 7 -36.74 17.79 52.30
CA SER A 7 -36.04 16.56 51.97
C SER A 7 -36.89 15.27 51.88
N ARG A 8 -36.79 14.59 50.74
CA ARG A 8 -37.00 13.13 50.61
C ARG A 8 -35.85 12.52 49.81
N ARG A 9 -35.07 11.65 50.45
CA ARG A 9 -34.03 10.81 49.83
C ARG A 9 -34.67 9.81 48.84
N PRO A 10 -34.07 9.54 47.67
CA PRO A 10 -34.39 8.35 46.91
C PRO A 10 -33.65 7.11 47.46
N PRO A 11 -34.20 5.90 47.27
CA PRO A 11 -33.67 4.66 47.84
C PRO A 11 -32.43 4.14 47.10
N ARG A 12 -31.67 3.28 47.81
CA ARG A 12 -30.43 2.64 47.39
C ARG A 12 -30.62 1.61 46.27
N SER A 13 -29.56 1.53 45.46
CA SER A 13 -29.14 0.52 44.47
C SER A 13 -29.82 -0.85 44.53
N VAL A 14 -30.39 -1.24 43.39
CA VAL A 14 -30.61 -2.64 43.00
C VAL A 14 -29.34 -3.14 42.33
N GLU A 15 -28.72 -4.14 42.93
CA GLU A 15 -27.73 -5.00 42.28
C GLU A 15 -28.48 -5.94 41.34
N ASP A 16 -28.26 -5.80 40.03
CA ASP A 16 -28.56 -6.86 39.06
C ASP A 16 -27.27 -7.25 38.36
N GLY A 17 -26.81 -8.45 38.68
CA GLY A 17 -25.69 -9.10 38.04
C GLY A 17 -26.03 -9.45 36.59
N HIS A 18 -25.35 -8.79 35.66
CA HIS A 18 -25.13 -9.31 34.32
C HIS A 18 -23.63 -9.41 34.09
N GLY A 19 -23.12 -10.64 34.25
CA GLY A 19 -21.76 -11.00 33.89
C GLY A 19 -21.52 -10.73 32.41
N HIS A 20 -20.57 -9.85 32.13
CA HIS A 20 -19.98 -9.66 30.81
C HIS A 20 -19.30 -10.97 30.36
N PRO A 21 -19.55 -11.47 29.13
CA PRO A 21 -18.79 -12.56 28.56
C PRO A 21 -17.57 -11.96 27.84
N PHE A 22 -16.59 -11.47 28.60
CA PHE A 22 -15.27 -11.15 28.05
C PHE A 22 -14.22 -11.89 28.88
N PRO A 23 -13.49 -12.85 28.29
CA PRO A 23 -12.43 -13.52 29.02
C PRO A 23 -11.32 -12.51 29.37
N GLY A 24 -10.76 -12.71 30.55
CA GLY A 24 -9.83 -11.81 31.21
C GLY A 24 -8.55 -11.53 30.40
N ARG A 25 -7.86 -10.46 30.80
CA ARG A 25 -6.61 -9.96 30.23
C ARG A 25 -5.52 -11.02 29.95
N SER A 26 -5.59 -12.19 30.57
CA SER A 26 -4.66 -13.31 30.38
C SER A 26 -4.77 -14.03 29.03
N GLU A 27 -5.90 -13.96 28.31
CA GLU A 27 -6.02 -14.55 26.96
C GLU A 27 -5.43 -13.66 25.84
N ARG A 28 -5.35 -12.34 26.07
CA ARG A 28 -4.70 -11.39 25.13
C ARG A 28 -3.20 -11.63 25.03
N GLU A 29 -2.55 -12.00 26.14
CA GLU A 29 -1.12 -12.34 26.15
C GLU A 29 -0.86 -13.70 25.47
N ALA A 30 -1.82 -14.63 25.55
CA ALA A 30 -1.74 -15.93 24.87
C ALA A 30 -1.87 -15.80 23.34
N ARG A 31 -2.71 -14.90 22.80
CA ARG A 31 -2.77 -14.63 21.34
C ARG A 31 -1.48 -14.00 20.80
N ASN A 32 -0.80 -13.16 21.58
CA ASN A 32 0.52 -12.62 21.23
C ASN A 32 1.64 -13.66 21.27
N SER A 33 1.46 -14.78 21.99
CA SER A 33 2.49 -15.81 22.13
C SER A 33 2.61 -16.74 20.91
N ARG A 34 1.61 -16.78 20.02
CA ARG A 34 1.68 -17.58 18.78
C ARG A 34 2.51 -16.92 17.66
N TRP A 35 2.80 -15.63 17.79
CA TRP A 35 3.79 -14.91 16.98
C TRP A 35 5.24 -15.30 17.31
N ARG A 36 5.52 -15.97 18.45
CA ARG A 36 6.89 -16.29 18.92
C ARG A 36 7.57 -17.46 18.20
N ILE A 37 7.00 -18.01 17.15
CA ILE A 37 7.59 -19.12 16.40
C ILE A 37 7.59 -18.74 14.92
N GLU A 38 8.81 -18.50 14.41
CA GLU A 38 9.18 -18.34 12.99
C GLU A 38 9.26 -16.94 12.36
N CYS A 39 9.59 -15.91 13.13
CA CYS A 39 10.39 -14.79 12.59
C CYS A 39 11.85 -15.20 12.40
N ARG A 40 12.10 -16.02 11.37
CA ARG A 40 13.45 -16.24 10.83
C ARG A 40 13.38 -16.20 9.31
N TRP A 41 12.95 -15.07 8.77
CA TRP A 41 12.86 -14.84 7.32
C TRP A 41 13.86 -13.80 6.81
N GLU A 42 15.05 -13.75 7.41
CA GLU A 42 16.25 -13.10 6.82
C GLU A 42 17.54 -13.95 6.94
N ALA A 43 17.46 -15.24 7.31
CA ALA A 43 18.67 -16.05 7.56
C ALA A 43 18.72 -17.46 6.93
N SER A 44 17.91 -17.77 5.91
CA SER A 44 18.07 -18.98 5.10
C SER A 44 18.88 -18.70 3.83
N LYS A 45 20.19 -18.63 4.06
CA LYS A 45 21.30 -18.87 3.11
C LYS A 45 20.86 -19.74 1.92
N GLY A 46 21.16 -19.36 0.68
CA GLY A 46 22.56 -19.39 0.24
C GLY A 46 23.18 -20.78 0.42
N ARG A 47 22.50 -21.84 -0.01
CA ARG A 47 23.12 -23.16 -0.21
C ARG A 47 23.39 -23.33 -1.69
N GLN A 48 24.58 -22.92 -2.13
CA GLN A 48 25.16 -23.45 -3.35
C GLN A 48 25.33 -24.95 -3.14
N GLY A 49 24.54 -25.74 -3.87
CA GLY A 49 24.78 -27.17 -3.98
C GLY A 49 26.15 -27.39 -4.64
N HIS A 50 27.08 -27.95 -3.87
CA HIS A 50 28.27 -28.57 -4.43
C HIS A 50 27.85 -29.68 -5.41
N ARG A 51 28.08 -29.47 -6.71
CA ARG A 51 28.31 -30.56 -7.65
C ARG A 51 29.74 -30.49 -8.13
N ALA A 52 30.45 -31.58 -7.89
CA ALA A 52 31.84 -31.78 -8.26
C ALA A 52 32.01 -31.83 -9.79
N GLY A 53 33.06 -31.13 -10.25
CA GLY A 53 33.98 -31.58 -11.29
C GLY A 53 33.45 -31.81 -12.70
N ARG A 54 33.79 -30.88 -13.61
CA ARG A 54 34.67 -31.19 -14.75
C ARG A 54 35.29 -29.91 -15.30
N GLU A 55 36.60 -29.94 -15.42
CA GLU A 55 37.46 -28.85 -15.86
C GLU A 55 37.25 -28.53 -17.34
N HIS A 56 37.23 -27.24 -17.70
CA HIS A 56 37.82 -26.77 -18.95
C HIS A 56 38.43 -25.38 -18.77
N ARG A 57 39.69 -25.28 -19.19
CA ARG A 57 40.56 -24.10 -19.16
C ARG A 57 40.09 -23.07 -20.17
N GLY A 58 40.13 -21.78 -19.81
CA GLY A 58 40.08 -20.72 -20.82
C GLY A 58 39.80 -19.31 -20.31
N SER A 59 40.86 -18.49 -20.33
CA SER A 59 40.85 -17.02 -20.46
C SER A 59 40.40 -16.14 -19.27
N LYS A 60 41.33 -15.27 -18.85
CA LYS A 60 41.14 -14.17 -17.90
C LYS A 60 40.25 -13.09 -18.53
N ALA A 61 39.02 -12.95 -18.03
CA ALA A 61 38.21 -11.75 -18.22
C ALA A 61 37.86 -11.15 -16.85
N ARG A 62 38.23 -9.89 -16.64
CA ARG A 62 37.89 -9.11 -15.45
C ARG A 62 36.37 -9.14 -15.24
N ARG A 63 35.92 -9.70 -14.12
CA ARG A 63 34.52 -9.70 -13.69
C ARG A 63 34.18 -8.31 -13.18
N VAL A 64 33.75 -7.43 -14.08
CA VAL A 64 33.05 -6.19 -13.72
C VAL A 64 31.75 -6.60 -13.01
N GLN A 65 31.58 -6.14 -11.77
CA GLN A 65 30.32 -6.27 -11.03
C GLN A 65 29.23 -5.60 -11.85
N ARG A 66 28.26 -6.37 -12.34
CA ARG A 66 27.00 -5.83 -12.87
C ARG A 66 26.20 -5.31 -11.68
N GLY A 67 26.38 -4.03 -11.35
CA GLY A 67 25.32 -3.26 -10.71
C GLY A 67 24.14 -3.22 -11.67
N GLY A 68 22.94 -3.57 -11.20
CA GLY A 68 21.72 -3.48 -12.00
C GLY A 68 21.54 -2.05 -12.48
N ASN A 69 21.68 -1.83 -13.79
CA ASN A 69 21.45 -0.54 -14.40
C ASN A 69 19.94 -0.25 -14.43
N LEU A 70 19.54 0.88 -13.85
CA LEU A 70 18.21 1.52 -13.96
C LEU A 70 17.86 1.99 -15.40
N ARG A 71 18.55 1.48 -16.44
CA ARG A 71 18.47 2.00 -17.82
C ARG A 71 17.69 1.15 -18.82
N ASP A 72 17.27 -0.07 -18.46
CA ASP A 72 16.67 -1.02 -19.41
C ASP A 72 15.17 -1.30 -19.17
N SER A 73 14.42 -0.33 -18.63
CA SER A 73 12.95 -0.44 -18.59
C SER A 73 12.36 -0.15 -19.97
N PRO A 74 11.48 -1.02 -20.52
CA PRO A 74 10.71 -0.67 -21.71
C PRO A 74 9.95 0.63 -21.46
N ALA A 75 10.05 1.58 -22.39
CA ALA A 75 9.34 2.85 -22.30
C ALA A 75 7.84 2.63 -22.04
N GLY A 76 7.30 3.22 -20.97
CA GLY A 76 5.87 3.15 -20.64
C GLY A 76 5.45 2.14 -19.57
N ARG A 77 6.37 1.47 -18.87
CA ARG A 77 6.05 0.73 -17.63
C ARG A 77 6.66 1.40 -16.40
N LEU A 78 5.87 1.57 -15.34
CA LEU A 78 6.38 2.00 -14.04
C LEU A 78 7.21 0.84 -13.49
N GLN A 79 8.41 1.14 -12.96
CA GLN A 79 9.15 0.19 -12.15
C GLN A 79 8.48 0.09 -10.78
N ILE A 80 7.47 -0.77 -10.71
CA ILE A 80 6.65 -1.02 -9.52
C ILE A 80 7.56 -1.42 -8.36
N ALA A 81 7.38 -0.83 -7.17
CA ALA A 81 8.20 -1.22 -6.02
C ALA A 81 7.53 -1.09 -4.65
N ARG A 82 7.84 -2.05 -3.76
CA ARG A 82 7.62 -1.99 -2.30
C ARG A 82 8.89 -1.46 -1.62
N CYS A 83 8.80 -0.94 -0.40
CA CYS A 83 9.99 -0.51 0.34
C CYS A 83 10.41 -1.51 1.44
N ARG A 84 11.72 -1.77 1.57
CA ARG A 84 12.35 -2.56 2.66
C ARG A 84 13.06 -1.68 3.69
N ARG A 85 13.72 -2.29 4.68
CA ARG A 85 14.66 -1.57 5.57
C ARG A 85 15.75 -0.92 4.70
N PRO A 86 15.92 0.42 4.74
CA PRO A 86 16.98 1.10 4.02
C PRO A 86 18.36 0.67 4.55
N ALA A 87 19.39 0.71 3.71
CA ALA A 87 20.74 0.47 4.21
C ALA A 87 21.14 1.59 5.17
N ALA A 88 21.90 1.28 6.21
CA ALA A 88 22.47 2.30 7.11
C ALA A 88 23.45 3.18 6.32
N ARG A 89 22.96 4.27 5.73
CA ARG A 89 23.75 5.36 5.16
C ARG A 89 23.30 6.65 5.84
N GLY A 90 24.27 7.51 6.11
CA GLY A 90 24.04 8.81 6.75
C GLY A 90 23.09 9.67 5.93
N ASP A 91 22.44 10.60 6.64
CA ASP A 91 21.38 11.52 6.22
C ASP A 91 21.79 12.44 5.05
N ALA A 92 22.07 11.88 3.88
CA ALA A 92 22.10 12.67 2.66
C ALA A 92 20.67 13.14 2.42
N LEU A 93 20.40 14.42 2.69
CA LEU A 93 19.14 15.08 2.35
C LEU A 93 18.84 14.83 0.87
N ILE A 94 17.84 13.98 0.59
CA ILE A 94 17.34 13.78 -0.75
C ILE A 94 16.45 14.98 -1.06
N GLU A 95 16.94 15.89 -1.90
CA GLU A 95 16.13 17.00 -2.36
C GLU A 95 15.08 16.49 -3.35
N LEU A 96 13.81 16.57 -2.96
CA LEU A 96 12.70 16.22 -3.84
C LEU A 96 12.56 17.28 -4.94
N ASP A 97 12.58 16.86 -6.20
CA ASP A 97 12.24 17.72 -7.34
C ASP A 97 10.76 18.12 -7.24
N ARG A 98 10.50 19.34 -6.76
CA ARG A 98 9.14 19.86 -6.54
C ARG A 98 8.29 19.84 -7.82
N SER A 99 8.88 19.82 -9.01
CA SER A 99 8.11 19.75 -10.26
C SER A 99 7.43 18.39 -10.47
N LEU A 100 7.85 17.35 -9.75
CA LEU A 100 7.30 16.00 -9.84
C LEU A 100 6.20 15.70 -8.81
N PHE A 101 5.95 16.63 -7.88
CA PHE A 101 5.04 16.45 -6.77
C PHE A 101 4.10 17.65 -6.62
N ALA A 102 2.81 17.40 -6.48
CA ALA A 102 1.83 18.42 -6.15
C ALA A 102 1.94 18.82 -4.68
N ASP A 103 1.16 19.84 -4.32
CA ASP A 103 0.97 20.24 -2.93
C ASP A 103 0.45 19.05 -2.10
N PRO A 104 0.92 18.93 -0.83
CA PRO A 104 0.47 17.86 0.04
C PRO A 104 -1.04 17.97 0.31
N PRO A 105 -1.73 16.83 0.53
CA PRO A 105 -3.11 16.87 0.98
C PRO A 105 -3.16 17.44 2.41
N ALA A 106 -4.28 18.05 2.77
CA ALA A 106 -4.47 18.56 4.12
C ALA A 106 -4.45 17.41 5.14
N ARG A 107 -3.74 17.60 6.24
CA ARG A 107 -3.73 16.70 7.39
C ARG A 107 -3.90 17.52 8.66
N ASP A 108 -4.59 16.94 9.63
CA ASP A 108 -4.70 17.48 10.98
C ASP A 108 -3.35 17.37 11.71
N ASP A 109 -3.08 18.29 12.64
CA ASP A 109 -1.85 18.39 13.44
C ASP A 109 -1.47 17.11 14.20
N ARG A 110 -2.40 16.15 14.34
CA ARG A 110 -2.11 14.82 14.88
C ARG A 110 -1.12 14.00 14.05
N PHE A 111 -0.92 14.32 12.78
CA PHE A 111 -0.07 13.54 11.88
C PHE A 111 1.30 14.17 11.70
N GLU A 112 2.35 13.41 12.03
CA GLU A 112 3.71 13.73 11.61
C GLU A 112 3.92 13.28 10.15
N ILE A 113 4.20 14.23 9.26
CA ILE A 113 4.39 13.93 7.83
C ILE A 113 5.89 13.84 7.53
N LYS A 114 6.30 12.70 6.98
CA LYS A 114 7.62 12.49 6.41
C LYS A 114 7.58 12.61 4.89
N GLN A 115 8.76 12.77 4.28
CA GLN A 115 8.91 12.98 2.85
C GLN A 115 9.49 11.76 2.15
N VAL A 116 10.36 11.00 2.81
CA VAL A 116 11.05 9.86 2.22
C VAL A 116 10.95 8.62 3.12
N TRP A 117 11.09 7.44 2.51
CA TRP A 117 10.93 6.16 3.20
C TRP A 117 11.95 5.96 4.34
N SER A 118 13.16 6.51 4.20
CA SER A 118 14.20 6.39 5.23
C SER A 118 13.90 7.13 6.53
N GLU A 119 12.95 8.08 6.53
CA GLU A 119 12.50 8.80 7.73
C GLU A 119 11.42 8.05 8.51
N MET A 120 10.87 6.98 7.93
CA MET A 120 9.79 6.21 8.53
C MET A 120 10.32 5.24 9.58
N HIS A 121 9.64 5.17 10.72
CA HIS A 121 10.08 4.32 11.83
C HIS A 121 10.04 2.84 11.45
N ASN A 122 8.95 2.35 10.82
CA ASN A 122 8.72 0.96 10.37
C ASN A 122 8.94 -0.15 11.43
N MET A 123 9.40 0.21 12.63
CA MET A 123 9.58 -0.61 13.83
C MET A 123 10.25 -1.97 13.58
N TRP A 124 11.27 -2.02 12.70
CA TRP A 124 11.93 -3.25 12.25
C TRP A 124 12.41 -4.19 13.37
N ASP A 125 12.74 -3.62 14.54
CA ASP A 125 13.35 -4.33 15.65
C ASP A 125 12.31 -4.74 16.74
N ASP A 126 11.02 -4.44 16.55
CA ASP A 126 9.92 -4.76 17.47
C ASP A 126 8.69 -5.27 16.68
N GLU A 127 8.59 -6.58 16.50
CA GLU A 127 7.55 -7.23 15.70
C GLU A 127 6.11 -6.84 16.10
N GLY A 128 5.87 -6.70 17.41
CA GLY A 128 4.56 -6.31 17.92
C GLY A 128 4.19 -4.89 17.51
N LYS A 129 5.17 -3.97 17.58
CA LYS A 129 4.97 -2.59 17.11
C LYS A 129 5.01 -2.46 15.59
N MET A 130 5.76 -3.32 14.90
CA MET A 130 5.82 -3.35 13.43
C MET A 130 4.44 -3.61 12.83
N LEU A 131 3.69 -4.57 13.35
CA LEU A 131 2.32 -4.81 12.86
C LEU A 131 1.41 -3.61 13.11
N VAL A 132 1.50 -3.01 14.30
CA VAL A 132 0.65 -1.86 14.68
C VAL A 132 0.99 -0.62 13.83
N GLU A 133 2.28 -0.34 13.64
CA GLU A 133 2.77 0.73 12.76
C GLU A 133 2.36 0.48 11.31
N PHE A 134 2.50 -0.75 10.81
CA PHE A 134 2.07 -1.15 9.47
C PHE A 134 0.59 -0.85 9.24
N MET A 135 -0.28 -1.17 10.20
CA MET A 135 -1.72 -0.89 10.09
C MET A 135 -2.01 0.61 10.00
N HIS A 136 -1.26 1.45 10.75
CA HIS A 136 -1.41 2.90 10.68
C HIS A 136 -0.89 3.47 9.36
N ARG A 137 0.25 2.97 8.87
CA ARG A 137 0.80 3.36 7.58
C ARG A 137 -0.12 2.97 6.42
N GLN A 138 -0.60 1.72 6.38
CA GLN A 138 -1.57 1.29 5.37
C GLN A 138 -2.86 2.09 5.47
N MET A 139 -3.39 2.35 6.68
CA MET A 139 -4.55 3.23 6.83
C MET A 139 -4.35 4.58 6.13
N ASN A 140 -3.15 5.18 6.20
CA ASN A 140 -2.86 6.42 5.48
C ASN A 140 -2.66 6.22 3.97
N GLU A 141 -2.10 5.10 3.52
CA GLU A 141 -2.03 4.76 2.08
C GLU A 141 -3.45 4.67 1.49
N GLU A 142 -4.40 4.03 2.18
CA GLU A 142 -5.81 4.01 1.76
C GLU A 142 -6.45 5.41 1.73
N VAL A 143 -6.08 6.30 2.68
CA VAL A 143 -6.51 7.71 2.64
C VAL A 143 -5.96 8.40 1.39
N ASN A 144 -4.71 8.15 0.98
CA ASN A 144 -4.17 8.68 -0.26
C ASN A 144 -4.97 8.17 -1.47
N GLY A 145 -5.25 6.86 -1.55
CA GLY A 145 -6.07 6.28 -2.62
C GLY A 145 -7.44 6.93 -2.75
N LEU A 146 -8.14 7.09 -1.61
CA LEU A 146 -9.42 7.78 -1.51
C LEU A 146 -9.32 9.21 -2.05
N GLU A 147 -8.35 9.98 -1.56
CA GLU A 147 -8.18 11.38 -1.92
C GLU A 147 -7.77 11.57 -3.37
N ILE A 148 -6.97 10.65 -3.94
CA ILE A 148 -6.65 10.67 -5.38
C ILE A 148 -7.91 10.42 -6.20
N ALA A 149 -8.72 9.42 -5.85
CA ALA A 149 -9.98 9.15 -6.55
C ALA A 149 -10.94 10.34 -6.47
N ALA A 150 -11.11 10.95 -5.29
CA ALA A 150 -11.90 12.16 -5.10
C ALA A 150 -11.35 13.35 -5.91
N ARG A 151 -10.02 13.51 -5.94
CA ARG A 151 -9.35 14.57 -6.69
C ARG A 151 -9.55 14.39 -8.19
N ASN A 152 -9.53 13.16 -8.70
CA ASN A 152 -9.78 12.85 -10.10
C ASN A 152 -11.21 13.24 -10.52
N LEU A 153 -12.22 13.02 -9.66
CA LEU A 153 -13.60 13.46 -9.94
C LEU A 153 -13.71 14.99 -10.02
N THR A 154 -12.91 15.70 -9.24
CA THR A 154 -12.92 17.16 -9.17
C THR A 154 -12.14 17.79 -10.33
N ASP A 155 -10.95 17.26 -10.64
CA ASP A 155 -10.07 17.79 -11.69
C ASP A 155 -10.57 17.46 -13.10
N PHE A 156 -11.35 16.38 -13.27
CA PHE A 156 -11.82 15.90 -14.57
C PHE A 156 -13.35 15.73 -14.61
N PRO A 157 -14.12 16.82 -14.42
CA PRO A 157 -15.59 16.76 -14.39
C PRO A 157 -16.19 16.31 -15.73
N ASP A 158 -15.48 16.55 -16.84
CA ASP A 158 -15.89 16.21 -18.20
C ASP A 158 -15.54 14.78 -18.62
N ALA A 159 -14.90 14.00 -17.74
CA ALA A 159 -14.64 12.59 -18.01
C ALA A 159 -15.95 11.81 -18.25
N PRO A 160 -15.92 10.73 -19.05
CA PRO A 160 -17.10 9.90 -19.32
C PRO A 160 -17.83 9.53 -18.03
N TRP A 161 -19.16 9.57 -18.05
CA TRP A 161 -19.99 9.34 -16.86
C TRP A 161 -19.66 8.00 -16.20
N GLU A 162 -19.54 6.94 -16.99
CA GLU A 162 -19.26 5.59 -16.52
C GLU A 162 -17.86 5.48 -15.89
N LEU A 163 -16.88 6.27 -16.36
CA LEU A 163 -15.56 6.37 -15.74
C LEU A 163 -15.65 7.09 -14.40
N ARG A 164 -16.35 8.23 -14.35
CA ARG A 164 -16.57 8.97 -13.10
C ARG A 164 -17.31 8.10 -12.07
N LEU A 165 -18.28 7.30 -12.49
CA LEU A 165 -18.97 6.37 -11.60
C LEU A 165 -18.02 5.28 -11.06
N ALA A 166 -17.11 4.75 -11.88
CA ALA A 166 -16.11 3.79 -11.43
C ALA A 166 -15.14 4.40 -10.40
N ILE A 167 -14.65 5.62 -10.66
CA ILE A 167 -13.78 6.35 -9.74
C ILE A 167 -14.51 6.67 -8.42
N ALA A 168 -15.80 7.04 -8.48
CA ALA A 168 -16.60 7.30 -7.30
C ALA A 168 -16.82 6.04 -6.45
N ARG A 169 -16.97 4.86 -7.10
CA ARG A 169 -17.03 3.58 -6.40
C ARG A 169 -15.70 3.25 -5.73
N GLN A 170 -14.58 3.43 -6.43
CA GLN A 170 -13.27 3.27 -5.81
C GLN A 170 -13.12 4.18 -4.59
N CYS A 171 -13.49 5.47 -4.68
CA CYS A 171 -13.44 6.39 -3.53
C CYS A 171 -14.23 5.85 -2.31
N TRP A 172 -15.39 5.22 -2.56
CA TRP A 172 -16.16 4.54 -1.52
C TRP A 172 -15.42 3.31 -0.97
N ASP A 173 -14.85 2.49 -1.84
CA ASP A 173 -14.13 1.26 -1.48
C ASP A 173 -12.89 1.57 -0.63
N GLU A 174 -12.09 2.57 -1.02
CA GLU A 174 -10.95 3.04 -0.20
C GLU A 174 -11.39 3.57 1.16
N SER A 175 -12.56 4.22 1.26
CA SER A 175 -13.10 4.65 2.56
C SER A 175 -13.41 3.47 3.48
N ARG A 176 -13.83 2.33 2.92
CA ARG A 176 -14.02 1.09 3.68
C ARG A 176 -12.68 0.49 4.09
N HIS A 177 -11.67 0.52 3.22
CA HIS A 177 -10.31 0.07 3.53
C HIS A 177 -9.71 0.88 4.68
N VAL A 178 -9.79 2.23 4.63
CA VAL A 178 -9.37 3.13 5.73
C VAL A 178 -10.00 2.70 7.05
N ASN A 179 -11.32 2.49 7.06
CA ASN A 179 -12.04 2.09 8.27
C ASN A 179 -11.63 0.69 8.76
N ALA A 180 -11.32 -0.24 7.85
CA ALA A 180 -10.86 -1.57 8.20
C ALA A 180 -9.47 -1.54 8.84
N PHE A 181 -8.51 -0.85 8.23
CA PHE A 181 -7.17 -0.69 8.80
C PHE A 181 -7.20 0.06 10.13
N ARG A 182 -7.98 1.14 10.22
CA ARG A 182 -8.17 1.87 11.47
C ARG A 182 -8.68 0.98 12.60
N ARG A 183 -9.70 0.16 12.35
CA ARG A 183 -10.24 -0.78 13.35
C ARG A 183 -9.17 -1.78 13.80
N CYS A 184 -8.42 -2.35 12.85
CA CYS A 184 -7.34 -3.28 13.16
C CYS A 184 -6.24 -2.60 13.98
N PHE A 185 -5.90 -1.35 13.67
CA PHE A 185 -4.93 -0.54 14.37
C PHE A 185 -5.37 -0.22 15.82
N GLU A 186 -6.57 0.35 16.00
CA GLU A 186 -7.09 0.76 17.31
C GLU A 186 -7.33 -0.43 18.25
N THR A 187 -7.81 -1.57 17.73
CA THR A 187 -8.05 -2.79 18.54
C THR A 187 -6.75 -3.36 19.15
N ARG A 188 -5.62 -3.07 18.51
CA ARG A 188 -4.27 -3.45 18.94
C ARG A 188 -3.59 -2.39 19.82
N GLY A 189 -4.33 -1.37 20.23
CA GLY A 189 -3.86 -0.32 21.15
C GLY A 189 -3.23 0.89 20.45
N GLY A 190 -3.25 0.93 19.12
CA GLY A 190 -2.76 2.06 18.35
C GLY A 190 -3.65 3.30 18.50
N ARG A 191 -3.05 4.49 18.40
CA ARG A 191 -3.76 5.79 18.39
C ARG A 191 -3.54 6.53 17.09
N VAL A 192 -4.61 7.04 16.46
CA VAL A 192 -4.49 7.72 15.16
C VAL A 192 -3.56 8.93 15.28
N GLY A 193 -2.47 8.91 14.50
CA GLY A 193 -1.41 9.93 14.54
C GLY A 193 -0.16 9.50 15.32
N GLU A 194 -0.15 8.30 15.90
CA GLU A 194 0.97 7.80 16.71
C GLU A 194 2.25 7.53 15.90
N TYR A 195 2.14 7.21 14.61
CA TYR A 195 3.27 6.96 13.73
C TYR A 195 3.33 7.98 12.60
N PRO A 196 4.54 8.27 12.08
CA PRO A 196 4.68 9.14 10.92
C PRO A 196 3.98 8.56 9.68
N ILE A 197 3.60 9.44 8.76
CA ILE A 197 2.95 9.07 7.49
C ILE A 197 3.69 9.64 6.28
N LEU A 198 3.49 9.01 5.12
CA LEU A 198 3.89 9.53 3.82
C LEU A 198 2.66 9.85 2.97
N ASN A 199 2.66 11.01 2.31
CA ASN A 199 1.62 11.40 1.34
C ASN A 199 2.16 11.45 -0.09
N PHE A 200 3.17 10.62 -0.40
CA PHE A 200 3.89 10.71 -1.67
C PHE A 200 3.02 10.30 -2.85
N GLU A 201 2.16 9.28 -2.70
CA GLU A 201 1.29 8.79 -3.79
C GLU A 201 0.33 9.88 -4.24
N PHE A 202 -0.37 10.51 -3.30
CA PHE A 202 -1.25 11.63 -3.60
C PHE A 202 -0.50 12.72 -4.37
N ARG A 203 0.64 13.16 -3.84
CA ARG A 203 1.40 14.26 -4.44
C ARG A 203 1.94 13.92 -5.82
N MET A 204 2.48 12.73 -5.99
CA MET A 204 3.06 12.28 -7.25
C MET A 204 1.99 12.07 -8.32
N ILE A 205 0.87 11.43 -7.97
CA ILE A 205 -0.20 11.12 -8.92
C ILE A 205 -0.97 12.38 -9.28
N THR A 206 -1.30 13.24 -8.31
CA THR A 206 -2.05 14.48 -8.61
C THR A 206 -1.21 15.54 -9.35
N ALA A 207 0.12 15.40 -9.36
CA ALA A 207 1.00 16.18 -10.24
C ALA A 207 0.91 15.79 -11.73
N ILE A 208 0.32 14.64 -12.05
CA ILE A 208 0.11 14.22 -13.44
C ILE A 208 -1.11 14.97 -13.99
N PRO A 209 -0.98 15.71 -15.11
CA PRO A 209 -2.00 16.64 -15.56
C PRO A 209 -3.20 15.99 -16.27
N THR A 210 -3.11 14.70 -16.61
CA THR A 210 -4.15 14.00 -17.38
C THR A 210 -4.74 12.84 -16.59
N LEU A 211 -6.05 12.63 -16.72
CA LEU A 211 -6.75 11.53 -16.05
C LEU A 211 -6.18 10.17 -16.46
N ILE A 212 -5.93 9.96 -17.76
CA ILE A 212 -5.39 8.68 -18.25
C ILE A 212 -3.99 8.39 -17.70
N GLY A 213 -3.15 9.43 -17.53
CA GLY A 213 -1.84 9.30 -16.90
C GLY A 213 -1.98 8.93 -15.42
N ARG A 214 -2.94 9.52 -14.70
CA ARG A 214 -3.23 9.17 -13.30
C ARG A 214 -3.73 7.73 -13.17
N LEU A 215 -4.68 7.29 -14.00
CA LEU A 215 -5.18 5.91 -14.01
C LEU A 215 -4.09 4.89 -14.33
N ALA A 216 -3.15 5.23 -15.22
CA ALA A 216 -2.02 4.37 -15.54
C ALA A 216 -1.05 4.21 -14.36
N VAL A 217 -0.82 5.26 -13.58
CA VAL A 217 0.08 5.20 -12.42
C VAL A 217 -0.63 4.61 -11.20
N GLN A 218 -1.80 5.11 -10.82
CA GLN A 218 -2.56 4.64 -9.67
C GLN A 218 -3.03 3.19 -9.88
N ASN A 219 -3.94 2.97 -10.82
CA ASN A 219 -4.62 1.68 -10.96
C ASN A 219 -3.72 0.62 -11.59
N ARG A 220 -3.05 0.93 -12.70
CA ARG A 220 -2.26 -0.09 -13.42
C ARG A 220 -0.87 -0.33 -12.80
N SER A 221 -0.44 0.48 -11.84
CA SER A 221 0.86 0.32 -11.20
C SER A 221 0.79 0.15 -9.68
N PHE A 222 0.30 1.12 -8.91
CA PHE A 222 0.26 1.01 -7.43
C PHE A 222 -0.70 -0.07 -6.95
N GLU A 223 -1.96 -0.02 -7.36
CA GLU A 223 -2.97 -1.02 -6.94
C GLU A 223 -2.61 -2.41 -7.45
N ALA A 224 -2.11 -2.50 -8.69
CA ALA A 224 -1.61 -3.73 -9.26
C ALA A 224 -0.44 -4.33 -8.44
N ALA A 225 0.42 -3.49 -7.86
CA ALA A 225 1.45 -3.90 -6.90
C ALA A 225 0.86 -4.36 -5.56
N GLY A 226 -0.16 -3.64 -5.09
CA GLY A 226 -0.91 -3.95 -3.89
C GLY A 226 -1.51 -5.35 -3.96
N ILE A 227 -2.15 -5.71 -5.07
CA ILE A 227 -2.71 -7.06 -5.30
C ILE A 227 -1.64 -8.14 -5.11
N GLN A 228 -0.45 -7.98 -5.70
CA GLN A 228 0.64 -8.95 -5.54
C GLN A 228 1.04 -9.08 -4.07
N ALA A 229 1.24 -7.95 -3.38
CA ALA A 229 1.64 -7.95 -1.97
C ALA A 229 0.55 -8.57 -1.05
N ILE A 230 -0.72 -8.29 -1.34
CA ILE A 230 -1.86 -8.85 -0.60
C ILE A 230 -1.95 -10.36 -0.81
N ARG A 231 -1.80 -10.84 -2.05
CA ARG A 231 -1.81 -12.28 -2.36
C ARG A 231 -0.68 -13.02 -1.64
N GLU A 232 0.54 -12.50 -1.70
CA GLU A 232 1.68 -13.04 -0.96
C GLU A 232 1.41 -13.10 0.55
N ALA A 233 0.75 -12.08 1.12
CA ALA A 233 0.35 -12.09 2.52
C ALA A 233 -0.74 -13.15 2.81
N LEU A 234 -1.71 -13.32 1.92
CA LEU A 234 -2.79 -14.31 2.12
C LEU A 234 -2.31 -15.76 1.95
N GLU A 235 -1.27 -16.02 1.15
CA GLU A 235 -0.61 -17.33 1.05
C GLU A 235 0.00 -17.79 2.39
N HIS A 236 0.22 -16.86 3.31
CA HIS A 236 0.72 -17.11 4.65
C HIS A 236 -0.30 -16.69 5.74
N ALA A 237 -1.60 -16.60 5.38
CA ALA A 237 -2.69 -16.20 6.26
C ALA A 237 -2.78 -17.02 7.55
N ASP A 238 -2.40 -18.30 7.51
CA ASP A 238 -2.36 -19.20 8.66
C ASP A 238 -1.41 -18.73 9.78
N ARG A 239 -0.47 -17.86 9.44
CA ARG A 239 0.52 -17.27 10.35
C ARG A 239 0.10 -15.90 10.87
N TYR A 240 -0.97 -15.31 10.32
CA TYR A 240 -1.42 -13.97 10.64
C TYR A 240 -2.65 -13.96 11.56
N ASP A 241 -2.93 -12.78 12.08
CA ASP A 241 -4.15 -12.55 12.84
C ASP A 241 -5.38 -12.69 11.91
N PRO A 242 -6.40 -13.49 12.28
CA PRO A 242 -7.60 -13.67 11.45
C PRO A 242 -8.28 -12.38 11.04
N ASP A 243 -8.26 -11.34 11.89
CA ASP A 243 -8.86 -10.05 11.56
C ASP A 243 -8.10 -9.33 10.43
N VAL A 244 -6.79 -9.54 10.34
CA VAL A 244 -5.94 -8.98 9.28
C VAL A 244 -6.14 -9.78 7.99
N ALA A 245 -6.19 -11.10 8.07
CA ALA A 245 -6.45 -11.93 6.89
C ALA A 245 -7.82 -11.59 6.26
N ALA A 246 -8.87 -11.44 7.07
CA ALA A 246 -10.19 -11.07 6.59
C ALA A 246 -10.23 -9.67 5.96
N LEU A 247 -9.48 -8.71 6.52
CA LEU A 247 -9.32 -7.38 5.94
C LEU A 247 -8.66 -7.47 4.56
N LEU A 248 -7.54 -8.17 4.47
CA LEU A 248 -6.75 -8.28 3.24
C LEU A 248 -7.50 -9.03 2.13
N ASP A 249 -8.29 -10.06 2.49
CA ASP A 249 -9.13 -10.78 1.53
C ASP A 249 -10.24 -9.89 0.95
N ALA A 250 -10.91 -9.11 1.80
CA ALA A 250 -11.91 -8.14 1.35
C ALA A 250 -11.28 -7.04 0.47
N GLN A 251 -10.14 -6.49 0.88
CA GLN A 251 -9.41 -5.50 0.10
C GLN A 251 -9.00 -6.05 -1.27
N LEU A 252 -8.46 -7.28 -1.32
CA LEU A 252 -8.02 -7.91 -2.57
C LEU A 252 -9.14 -7.95 -3.62
N ALA A 253 -10.37 -8.26 -3.20
CA ALA A 253 -11.51 -8.33 -4.10
C ALA A 253 -11.83 -6.97 -4.74
N ASP A 254 -11.71 -5.90 -3.95
CA ASP A 254 -11.95 -4.52 -4.39
C ASP A 254 -10.81 -4.04 -5.31
N GLU A 255 -9.54 -4.27 -4.94
CA GLU A 255 -8.38 -3.87 -5.75
C GLU A 255 -8.38 -4.50 -7.14
N ILE A 256 -8.79 -5.77 -7.25
CA ILE A 256 -8.94 -6.43 -8.55
C ILE A 256 -9.91 -5.65 -9.45
N GLN A 257 -11.00 -5.12 -8.90
CA GLN A 257 -11.95 -4.30 -9.67
C GLN A 257 -11.35 -2.95 -10.03
N HIS A 258 -10.58 -2.34 -9.13
CA HIS A 258 -9.91 -1.07 -9.38
C HIS A 258 -8.96 -1.16 -10.58
N VAL A 259 -8.10 -2.18 -10.59
CA VAL A 259 -7.17 -2.42 -11.71
C VAL A 259 -7.91 -2.79 -13.00
N ARG A 260 -8.97 -3.61 -12.92
CA ARG A 260 -9.77 -3.98 -14.10
C ARG A 260 -10.39 -2.78 -14.79
N TYR A 261 -11.06 -1.91 -14.03
CA TYR A 261 -11.69 -0.74 -14.63
C TYR A 261 -10.63 0.23 -15.15
N GLY A 262 -9.52 0.42 -14.40
CA GLY A 262 -8.40 1.27 -14.81
C GLY A 262 -7.79 0.80 -16.14
N ASN A 263 -7.56 -0.51 -16.29
CA ASN A 263 -7.03 -1.06 -17.54
C ASN A 263 -8.01 -0.87 -18.71
N ARG A 264 -9.28 -1.25 -18.54
CA ARG A 264 -10.32 -1.09 -19.58
C ARG A 264 -10.42 0.36 -20.04
N TRP A 265 -10.46 1.32 -19.11
CA TRP A 265 -10.61 2.73 -19.47
C TRP A 265 -9.36 3.33 -20.11
N VAL A 266 -8.16 2.90 -19.72
CA VAL A 266 -6.94 3.30 -20.44
C VAL A 266 -6.98 2.83 -21.89
N GLU A 267 -7.38 1.58 -22.14
CA GLU A 267 -7.53 1.05 -23.51
C GLU A 267 -8.61 1.81 -24.29
N GLU A 268 -9.77 2.03 -23.68
CA GLU A 268 -10.89 2.73 -24.31
C GLU A 268 -10.56 4.18 -24.65
N LEU A 269 -9.89 4.91 -23.76
CA LEU A 269 -9.47 6.28 -24.01
C LEU A 269 -8.41 6.36 -25.12
N ILE A 270 -7.48 5.40 -25.20
CA ILE A 270 -6.52 5.31 -26.31
C ILE A 270 -7.22 4.99 -27.63
N ALA A 271 -8.22 4.09 -27.63
CA ALA A 271 -8.99 3.78 -28.84
C ALA A 271 -9.77 4.99 -29.35
N ARG A 272 -10.28 5.84 -28.44
CA ARG A 272 -10.99 7.10 -28.77
C ARG A 272 -10.05 8.18 -29.29
N ASP A 273 -8.86 8.32 -28.69
CA ASP A 273 -7.80 9.20 -29.19
C ASP A 273 -6.42 8.55 -28.96
N PRO A 274 -5.74 8.08 -30.02
CA PRO A 274 -4.42 7.46 -29.92
C PRO A 274 -3.35 8.33 -29.25
N ARG A 275 -3.52 9.67 -29.23
CA ARG A 275 -2.57 10.58 -28.57
C ARG A 275 -2.54 10.37 -27.05
N ASN A 276 -3.62 9.83 -26.47
CA ASN A 276 -3.66 9.49 -25.05
C ASN A 276 -2.58 8.48 -24.63
N ALA A 277 -2.05 7.68 -25.57
CA ALA A 277 -0.93 6.80 -25.30
C ALA A 277 0.34 7.59 -24.89
N ILE A 278 0.54 8.79 -25.45
CA ILE A 278 1.67 9.67 -25.07
C ILE A 278 1.49 10.14 -23.62
N ASP A 279 0.27 10.45 -23.21
CA ASP A 279 -0.01 10.92 -21.85
C ASP A 279 0.14 9.82 -20.80
N VAL A 280 -0.19 8.56 -21.16
CA VAL A 280 0.17 7.39 -20.36
C VAL A 280 1.69 7.31 -20.17
N VAL A 281 2.45 7.37 -21.26
CA VAL A 281 3.92 7.29 -21.20
C VAL A 281 4.50 8.44 -20.39
N ARG A 282 3.98 9.67 -20.53
CA ARG A 282 4.40 10.83 -19.74
C ARG A 282 4.12 10.66 -18.25
N GLY A 283 2.90 10.27 -17.87
CA GLY A 283 2.54 10.04 -16.47
C GLY A 283 3.41 8.97 -15.82
N VAL A 284 3.59 7.83 -16.51
CA VAL A 284 4.45 6.75 -16.05
C VAL A 284 5.92 7.18 -15.95
N SER A 285 6.43 7.97 -16.90
CA SER A 285 7.81 8.47 -16.87
C SER A 285 8.04 9.46 -15.73
N GLN A 286 7.06 10.32 -15.45
CA GLN A 286 7.09 11.23 -14.31
C GLN A 286 7.13 10.43 -12.98
N ALA A 287 6.27 9.44 -12.82
CA ALA A 287 6.27 8.57 -11.64
C ALA A 287 7.58 7.77 -11.49
N ASN A 288 8.15 7.26 -12.60
CA ASN A 288 9.45 6.59 -12.61
C ASN A 288 10.61 7.49 -12.15
N ARG A 289 10.50 8.81 -12.34
CA ARG A 289 11.50 9.78 -11.84
C ARG A 289 11.27 10.14 -10.38
N ALA A 290 10.01 10.26 -9.98
CA ALA A 290 9.61 10.68 -8.64
C ALA A 290 9.80 9.58 -7.59
N PHE A 291 9.36 8.35 -7.88
CA PHE A 291 9.34 7.26 -6.90
C PHE A 291 10.72 6.92 -6.29
N PRO A 292 11.82 6.85 -7.07
CA PRO A 292 13.14 6.61 -6.49
C PRO A 292 13.62 7.70 -5.52
N MET A 293 13.11 8.93 -5.64
CA MET A 293 13.43 10.01 -4.69
C MET A 293 12.78 9.77 -3.32
N ILE A 294 11.64 9.08 -3.30
CA ILE A 294 10.91 8.72 -2.08
C ILE A 294 11.47 7.43 -1.48
N ALA A 295 11.61 6.39 -2.30
CA ALA A 295 12.00 5.06 -1.84
C ALA A 295 13.51 4.93 -1.60
N GLY A 296 14.34 5.71 -2.29
CA GLY A 296 15.79 5.58 -2.21
C GLY A 296 16.28 4.18 -2.58
N ASP A 297 17.16 3.61 -1.75
CA ASP A 297 17.68 2.25 -1.92
C ASP A 297 16.77 1.15 -1.34
N ALA A 298 15.64 1.54 -0.75
CA ALA A 298 14.64 0.66 -0.20
C ALA A 298 13.69 0.09 -1.27
N ALA A 299 13.68 0.64 -2.48
CA ALA A 299 12.83 0.16 -3.57
C ALA A 299 13.11 -1.32 -3.91
N ILE A 300 12.08 -2.16 -3.80
CA ILE A 300 12.07 -3.56 -4.23
C ILE A 300 11.13 -3.66 -5.42
N HIS A 301 11.67 -4.00 -6.59
CA HIS A 301 10.82 -4.16 -7.76
C HIS A 301 9.93 -5.39 -7.67
N LEU A 302 8.61 -5.19 -7.75
CA LEU A 302 7.65 -6.29 -7.79
C LEU A 302 7.37 -6.65 -9.26
N ASN A 303 7.66 -7.89 -9.62
CA ASN A 303 7.21 -8.45 -10.88
C ASN A 303 5.79 -8.98 -10.66
N LEU A 304 4.79 -8.34 -11.27
CA LEU A 304 3.44 -8.90 -11.24
C LEU A 304 3.45 -10.32 -11.81
N ASP A 305 2.83 -11.24 -11.10
CA ASP A 305 2.59 -12.58 -11.60
C ASP A 305 1.66 -12.56 -12.83
N ASP A 306 1.89 -13.46 -13.77
CA ASP A 306 1.14 -13.51 -15.03
C ASP A 306 -0.33 -13.94 -14.82
N GLN A 307 -0.64 -14.72 -13.78
CA GLN A 307 -2.01 -15.01 -13.39
C GLN A 307 -2.73 -13.75 -12.94
N ILE A 308 -2.08 -12.91 -12.13
CA ILE A 308 -2.63 -11.62 -11.70
C ILE A 308 -2.86 -10.74 -12.92
N LYS A 309 -1.85 -10.60 -13.79
CA LYS A 309 -1.98 -9.79 -15.01
C LYS A 309 -3.18 -10.23 -15.84
N ARG A 310 -3.43 -11.52 -15.99
CA ARG A 310 -4.61 -12.04 -16.69
C ARG A 310 -5.91 -11.72 -15.96
N GLU A 311 -5.95 -11.96 -14.66
CA GLU A 311 -7.15 -11.73 -13.85
C GLU A 311 -7.60 -10.26 -13.89
N VAL A 312 -6.65 -9.33 -13.84
CA VAL A 312 -6.93 -7.89 -13.91
C VAL A 312 -6.99 -7.33 -15.34
N GLY A 313 -6.77 -8.17 -16.35
CA GLY A 313 -6.86 -7.81 -17.76
C GLY A 313 -5.66 -7.05 -18.34
N LEU A 314 -4.50 -7.04 -17.67
CA LEU A 314 -3.27 -6.42 -18.17
C LEU A 314 -2.61 -7.20 -19.32
N ILE A 315 -2.89 -8.50 -19.44
CA ILE A 315 -2.46 -9.35 -20.57
C ILE A 315 -3.60 -10.28 -20.99
N ASP A 316 -3.53 -10.76 -22.22
CA ASP A 316 -4.55 -11.64 -22.80
C ASP A 316 -4.76 -12.93 -21.99
N PRO A 317 -6.00 -13.45 -21.91
CA PRO A 317 -6.28 -14.75 -21.32
C PRO A 317 -5.55 -15.86 -22.09
N ILE A 318 -5.22 -16.95 -21.40
CA ILE A 318 -4.62 -18.12 -22.05
C ILE A 318 -5.63 -18.67 -23.07
N PRO A 319 -5.27 -18.82 -24.35
CA PRO A 319 -6.17 -19.41 -25.33
C PRO A 319 -6.57 -20.81 -24.85
N ALA A 320 -7.88 -21.11 -24.89
CA ALA A 320 -8.36 -22.45 -24.56
C ALA A 320 -7.64 -23.46 -25.45
N GLN A 321 -7.09 -24.53 -24.86
CA GLN A 321 -6.55 -25.63 -25.63
C GLN A 321 -7.72 -26.27 -26.39
N THR A 322 -7.77 -26.03 -27.69
CA THR A 322 -8.68 -26.67 -28.65
C THR A 322 -8.20 -28.08 -28.98
#